data_AF-A0A8J4T3G1-F1
#
_entry.id   AF-A0A8J4T3G1-F1
#
_cell.length_a   1.000
_cell.length_b   1.000
_cell.length_c   1.000
_cell.angle_alpha   90.00
_cell.angle_beta   90.00
_cell.angle_gamma   90.00
#
_symmetry.space_group_name_H-M   'P 1'
#
loop_
_entity.id
_entity.type
_entity.pdbx_description
1 polymer ?
#
loop_
_entity_poly.entity_id
_entity_poly.type
_entity_poly.pdbx_seq_one_letter_code
_entity_poly.pdbx_strand_id
1 'polypeptide(L)'
;MAIFTIIALEAMSTIYELINCAGISSKANHLQQALEDLGKSTPYLRVLVDEMLNKLQQTDQNEQLMLFRECFSSSQTSALLIIDFQHDFVCGTLRTDKSPTKQSAVRIVPKINTLLEGQFAQIYTSYDWHPENHCSFYINRKQLKLSIKNKIKNPEDAKMGDVLTIIDPQGVESEQKLWPVHCVANTQGSNIYPGLK
;
A
#
# COMPACT_ATOMS: atom_id res chain seq x y z
N MET A 1 2.43 8.35 2.21
CA MET A 1 2.17 7.23 3.13
C MET A 1 2.49 6.01 2.31
N ALA A 2 3.54 5.24 2.62
CA ALA A 2 3.81 4.00 1.87
C ALA A 2 2.74 2.99 2.31
N ILE A 3 1.61 3.02 1.60
CA ILE A 3 0.52 2.08 1.76
C ILE A 3 0.87 0.93 0.81
N PHE A 4 1.32 -0.19 1.35
CA PHE A 4 1.29 -1.43 0.60
C PHE A 4 -0.17 -1.66 0.17
N THR A 5 -0.44 -1.52 -1.12
CA THR A 5 -1.81 -1.61 -1.68
C THR A 5 -1.80 -2.54 -2.90
N ILE A 6 -1.76 -3.86 -2.70
CA ILE A 6 -2.23 -4.96 -3.58
C ILE A 6 -3.66 -4.70 -4.14
N ILE A 7 -3.80 -3.80 -5.13
CA ILE A 7 -5.11 -3.53 -5.78
C ILE A 7 -5.39 -4.55 -6.89
N ALA A 8 -6.34 -5.48 -6.70
CA ALA A 8 -6.76 -6.42 -7.76
C ALA A 8 -7.91 -5.93 -8.66
N LEU A 9 -7.71 -5.00 -9.59
CA LEU A 9 -8.79 -4.64 -10.56
C LEU A 9 -9.14 -5.89 -11.40
N GLU A 10 -10.38 -6.37 -11.53
CA GLU A 10 -11.64 -5.68 -11.80
C GLU A 10 -12.75 -5.99 -10.76
N ALA A 11 -13.51 -4.95 -10.41
CA ALA A 11 -14.72 -4.97 -9.57
C ALA A 11 -14.62 -5.80 -8.27
N MET A 12 -14.47 -5.10 -7.14
CA MET A 12 -14.44 -5.63 -5.75
C MET A 12 -13.09 -6.07 -5.19
N SER A 13 -12.05 -5.24 -5.30
CA SER A 13 -10.71 -5.62 -4.82
C SER A 13 -10.00 -4.69 -3.85
N THR A 14 -10.51 -3.49 -3.60
CA THR A 14 -9.92 -2.62 -2.58
C THR A 14 -10.24 -3.07 -1.15
N ILE A 15 -11.07 -4.11 -0.99
CA ILE A 15 -11.56 -4.58 0.32
C ILE A 15 -10.76 -5.78 0.83
N TYR A 16 -10.06 -6.51 -0.05
CA TYR A 16 -9.39 -7.75 0.33
C TYR A 16 -8.07 -7.54 1.07
N GLU A 17 -7.38 -6.42 0.83
CA GLU A 17 -6.11 -6.12 1.50
C GLU A 17 -6.22 -5.68 2.95
N LEU A 18 -7.31 -5.01 3.28
CA LEU A 18 -7.61 -4.60 4.65
C LEU A 18 -7.92 -5.79 5.56
N ILE A 19 -8.21 -6.97 5.00
CA ILE A 19 -8.67 -8.15 5.74
C ILE A 19 -7.50 -9.06 6.19
N ASN A 20 -6.33 -9.02 5.56
CA ASN A 20 -5.25 -9.98 5.85
C ASN A 20 -3.96 -9.43 6.51
N CYS A 21 -3.79 -8.10 6.60
CA CYS A 21 -2.59 -7.47 7.17
C CYS A 21 -2.66 -7.15 8.68
N ALA A 22 -3.82 -7.23 9.31
CA ALA A 22 -3.93 -7.26 10.76
C ALA A 22 -4.91 -8.38 11.14
N GLY A 23 -4.64 -9.14 12.19
CA GLY A 23 -5.64 -10.07 12.72
C GLY A 23 -6.88 -9.27 13.11
N ILE A 24 -7.92 -9.31 12.29
CA ILE A 24 -9.16 -8.59 12.52
C ILE A 24 -10.29 -9.61 12.60
N SER A 25 -10.58 -9.98 13.86
CA SER A 25 -11.91 -10.39 14.27
C SER A 25 -12.90 -9.27 13.91
N SER A 26 -14.18 -9.59 13.74
CA SER A 26 -15.32 -8.65 13.62
C SER A 26 -15.38 -7.52 14.68
N LYS A 27 -14.43 -7.47 15.62
CA LYS A 27 -14.22 -6.44 16.64
C LYS A 27 -13.16 -5.39 16.31
N ALA A 28 -12.44 -5.46 15.18
CA ALA A 28 -11.37 -4.48 14.91
C ALA A 28 -11.86 -3.24 14.14
N ASN A 29 -11.89 -2.11 14.84
CA ASN A 29 -12.43 -0.82 14.39
C ASN A 29 -11.77 -0.23 13.13
N HIS A 30 -10.53 -0.62 12.79
CA HIS A 30 -9.78 -0.01 11.68
C HIS A 30 -10.25 -0.48 10.29
N LEU A 31 -10.74 -1.72 10.17
CA LEU A 31 -11.30 -2.25 8.92
C LEU A 31 -12.60 -1.54 8.57
N GLN A 32 -13.48 -1.39 9.56
CA GLN A 32 -14.76 -0.72 9.39
C GLN A 32 -14.57 0.74 8.95
N GLN A 33 -13.63 1.46 9.58
CA GLN A 33 -13.34 2.84 9.22
C GLN A 33 -12.83 2.99 7.77
N ALA A 34 -11.93 2.11 7.34
CA ALA A 34 -11.36 2.17 5.99
C ALA A 34 -12.40 1.84 4.90
N LEU A 35 -13.34 0.93 5.20
CA LEU A 35 -14.48 0.62 4.33
C LEU A 35 -15.46 1.79 4.25
N GLU A 36 -15.77 2.43 5.38
CA GLU A 36 -16.60 3.63 5.41
C GLU A 36 -15.98 4.78 4.61
N ASP A 37 -14.66 4.95 4.67
CA ASP A 37 -13.96 5.98 3.92
C ASP A 37 -13.93 5.69 2.41
N LEU A 38 -13.80 4.42 2.02
CA LEU A 38 -13.91 4.00 0.62
C LEU A 38 -15.33 4.24 0.06
N GLY A 39 -16.36 3.96 0.86
CA GLY A 39 -17.77 4.18 0.51
C GLY A 39 -18.15 5.66 0.36
N LYS A 40 -17.33 6.60 0.85
CA LYS A 40 -17.51 8.05 0.60
C LYS A 40 -17.02 8.49 -0.77
N SER A 41 -16.22 7.66 -1.46
CA SER A 41 -15.56 8.05 -2.71
C SER A 41 -16.51 8.08 -3.90
N THR A 42 -17.46 7.14 -4.01
CA THR A 42 -18.54 7.17 -5.01
C THR A 42 -19.81 6.46 -4.52
N PRO A 43 -21.02 6.84 -4.99
CA PRO A 43 -22.27 6.16 -4.64
C PRO A 43 -22.30 4.68 -5.02
N TYR A 44 -21.63 4.31 -6.12
CA TYR A 44 -21.52 2.93 -6.58
C TYR A 44 -20.69 2.07 -5.61
N LEU A 45 -19.58 2.61 -5.10
CA LEU A 45 -18.76 1.94 -4.09
C LEU A 45 -19.49 1.80 -2.75
N ARG A 46 -20.42 2.71 -2.43
CA ARG A 46 -21.17 2.64 -1.18
C ARG A 46 -22.10 1.42 -1.09
N VAL A 47 -22.85 1.15 -2.15
CA VAL A 47 -23.74 -0.03 -2.22
C VAL A 47 -22.93 -1.31 -2.05
N LEU A 48 -21.78 -1.38 -2.72
CA LEU A 48 -20.85 -2.50 -2.64
C LEU A 48 -20.29 -2.70 -1.21
N VAL A 49 -19.89 -1.61 -0.55
CA VAL A 49 -19.36 -1.63 0.82
C VAL A 49 -20.41 -2.11 1.81
N ASP A 50 -21.65 -1.62 1.70
CA ASP A 50 -22.73 -1.98 2.62
C ASP A 50 -23.12 -3.46 2.46
N GLU A 51 -23.11 -4.01 1.24
CA GLU A 51 -23.33 -5.45 0.99
C GLU A 51 -22.21 -6.32 1.59
N MET A 52 -20.95 -5.88 1.49
CA MET A 52 -19.82 -6.61 2.05
C MET A 52 -19.81 -6.62 3.57
N LEU A 53 -20.10 -5.47 4.20
CA LEU A 53 -20.19 -5.37 5.67
C LEU A 53 -21.27 -6.29 6.22
N ASN A 54 -22.43 -6.37 5.54
CA ASN A 54 -23.51 -7.26 5.93
C ASN A 54 -23.12 -8.74 5.80
N LYS A 55 -22.43 -9.12 4.72
CA LYS A 55 -21.94 -10.51 4.56
C LYS A 55 -20.91 -10.87 5.62
N LEU A 56 -19.93 -9.99 5.88
CA LEU A 56 -18.87 -10.21 6.88
C LEU A 56 -19.40 -10.41 8.31
N GLN A 57 -20.52 -9.77 8.65
CA GLN A 57 -21.16 -9.92 9.96
C GLN A 57 -21.90 -11.26 10.13
N GLN A 58 -22.20 -11.96 9.03
CA GLN A 58 -23.08 -13.12 9.02
C GLN A 58 -22.34 -14.46 8.80
N THR A 59 -21.08 -14.44 8.39
CA THR A 59 -20.32 -15.66 8.03
C THR A 59 -19.57 -16.27 9.22
N ASP A 60 -19.61 -17.60 9.38
CA ASP A 60 -18.74 -18.33 10.33
C ASP A 60 -17.37 -18.70 9.71
N GLN A 61 -16.41 -19.17 10.53
CA GLN A 61 -15.04 -19.50 10.09
C GLN A 61 -14.95 -20.55 8.97
N ASN A 62 -15.88 -21.50 8.87
CA ASN A 62 -15.89 -22.56 7.86
C ASN A 62 -16.49 -22.07 6.54
N GLU A 63 -17.50 -21.21 6.57
CA GLU A 63 -18.04 -20.58 5.36
C GLU A 63 -17.07 -19.57 4.74
N GLN A 64 -16.25 -18.88 5.54
CA GLN A 64 -15.14 -18.06 5.03
C GLN A 64 -14.18 -18.86 4.16
N LEU A 65 -13.92 -20.12 4.51
CA LEU A 65 -13.04 -21.02 3.75
C LEU A 65 -13.70 -21.52 2.46
N MET A 66 -15.02 -21.72 2.44
CA MET A 66 -15.77 -22.08 1.23
C MET A 66 -15.92 -20.89 0.27
N LEU A 67 -16.25 -19.71 0.77
CA LEU A 67 -16.24 -18.46 -0.01
C LEU A 67 -14.84 -18.15 -0.58
N PHE A 68 -13.77 -18.43 0.18
CA PHE A 68 -12.39 -18.36 -0.31
C PHE A 68 -12.11 -19.37 -1.43
N ARG A 69 -12.79 -20.51 -1.49
CA ARG A 69 -12.63 -21.46 -2.61
C ARG A 69 -13.49 -21.06 -3.80
N GLU A 70 -14.71 -20.56 -3.56
CA GLU A 70 -15.67 -20.16 -4.61
C GLU A 70 -15.31 -18.84 -5.30
N CYS A 71 -14.92 -17.80 -4.55
CA CYS A 71 -14.48 -16.52 -5.14
C CYS A 71 -13.21 -16.64 -5.97
N PHE A 72 -12.41 -17.68 -5.72
CA PHE A 72 -11.18 -18.00 -6.47
C PHE A 72 -11.38 -19.24 -7.39
N SER A 73 -12.61 -19.74 -7.52
CA SER A 73 -12.95 -20.85 -8.44
C SER A 73 -12.92 -20.43 -9.90
N SER A 74 -12.97 -19.12 -10.19
CA SER A 74 -12.59 -18.60 -11.50
C SER A 74 -11.09 -18.30 -11.49
N SER A 75 -10.29 -19.36 -11.49
CA SER A 75 -8.84 -19.26 -11.71
C SER A 75 -8.48 -18.59 -13.04
N GLN A 76 -9.45 -18.44 -13.95
CA GLN A 76 -9.28 -17.83 -15.27
C GLN A 76 -9.50 -16.32 -15.30
N THR A 77 -10.03 -15.69 -14.24
CA THR A 77 -10.35 -14.25 -14.26
C THR A 77 -9.84 -13.46 -13.07
N SER A 78 -9.03 -14.06 -12.19
CA SER A 78 -8.48 -13.40 -11.00
C SER A 78 -7.01 -13.03 -11.19
N ALA A 79 -6.57 -11.91 -10.60
CA ALA A 79 -5.17 -11.52 -10.58
C ALA A 79 -4.68 -11.24 -9.15
N LEU A 80 -3.43 -11.62 -8.87
CA LEU A 80 -2.72 -11.24 -7.65
C LEU A 80 -1.77 -10.08 -7.96
N LEU A 81 -1.84 -8.99 -7.20
CA LEU A 81 -0.83 -7.93 -7.26
C LEU A 81 0.07 -8.00 -6.03
N ILE A 82 1.37 -7.81 -6.18
CA ILE A 82 2.32 -7.74 -5.07
C ILE A 82 2.99 -6.38 -5.15
N ILE A 83 2.58 -5.49 -4.26
CA ILE A 83 2.85 -4.07 -4.42
C ILE A 83 4.01 -3.67 -3.55
N ASP A 84 5.06 -3.18 -4.20
CA ASP A 84 6.26 -2.61 -3.60
C ASP A 84 6.91 -3.52 -2.55
N PHE A 85 6.90 -4.83 -2.79
CA PHE A 85 7.53 -5.81 -1.89
C PHE A 85 9.04 -5.88 -2.12
N GLN A 86 9.69 -4.73 -2.02
CA GLN A 86 11.10 -4.51 -2.32
C GLN A 86 11.95 -4.50 -1.04
N HIS A 87 13.25 -4.69 -1.23
CA HIS A 87 14.23 -4.78 -0.14
C HIS A 87 14.13 -3.60 0.82
N ASP A 88 14.04 -2.36 0.34
CA ASP A 88 14.04 -1.18 1.21
C ASP A 88 12.83 -1.10 2.13
N PHE A 89 11.66 -1.58 1.72
CA PHE A 89 10.48 -1.59 2.57
C PHE A 89 10.40 -2.80 3.51
N VAL A 90 11.09 -3.89 3.17
CA VAL A 90 11.10 -5.12 3.99
C VAL A 90 12.20 -5.09 5.04
N CYS A 91 13.44 -4.79 4.65
CA CYS A 91 14.60 -4.86 5.53
C CYS A 91 15.65 -3.75 5.34
N GLY A 92 15.49 -2.88 4.34
CA GLY A 92 16.44 -1.80 4.03
C GLY A 92 16.14 -0.46 4.69
N THR A 93 16.24 0.61 3.91
CA THR A 93 16.28 2.00 4.41
C THR A 93 14.92 2.54 4.89
N LEU A 94 13.82 2.03 4.33
CA LEU A 94 12.45 2.42 4.66
C LEU A 94 11.63 1.25 5.22
N ARG A 95 12.30 0.40 6.00
CA ARG A 95 11.67 -0.79 6.58
C ARG A 95 10.52 -0.44 7.53
N THR A 96 9.44 -1.20 7.36
CA THR A 96 8.15 -0.99 8.04
C THR A 96 8.20 -1.16 9.57
N ASP A 97 9.11 -1.99 10.09
CA ASP A 97 9.28 -2.23 11.52
C ASP A 97 9.88 -1.03 12.27
N LYS A 98 10.54 -0.13 11.53
CA LYS A 98 11.05 1.17 12.04
C LYS A 98 10.07 2.32 11.81
N SER A 99 8.95 2.07 11.16
CA SER A 99 7.88 3.07 10.99
C SER A 99 7.01 3.17 12.26
N PRO A 100 6.15 4.20 12.39
CA PRO A 100 5.22 4.33 13.52
C PRO A 100 4.32 3.12 13.74
N THR A 101 4.04 2.33 12.69
CA THR A 101 3.19 1.13 12.81
C THR A 101 3.90 -0.03 13.50
N LYS A 102 5.25 -0.04 13.51
CA LYS A 102 6.11 -1.11 14.06
C LYS A 102 5.80 -2.50 13.51
N GLN A 103 5.22 -2.57 12.31
CA GLN A 103 4.86 -3.83 11.66
C GLN A 103 6.03 -4.30 10.80
N SER A 104 6.42 -5.57 10.92
CA SER A 104 7.47 -6.15 10.08
C SER A 104 6.88 -6.79 8.83
N ALA A 105 7.24 -6.26 7.64
CA ALA A 105 6.86 -6.84 6.36
C ALA A 105 7.43 -8.26 6.13
N VAL A 106 8.52 -8.63 6.81
CA VAL A 106 9.05 -10.02 6.77
C VAL A 106 7.99 -11.02 7.24
N ARG A 107 7.11 -10.64 8.18
CA ARG A 107 6.08 -11.52 8.74
C ARG A 107 4.98 -11.91 7.74
N ILE A 108 4.82 -11.17 6.64
CA ILE A 108 3.83 -11.49 5.61
C ILE A 108 4.41 -12.29 4.45
N VAL A 109 5.73 -12.50 4.39
CA VAL A 109 6.38 -13.32 3.35
C VAL A 109 5.76 -14.72 3.23
N PRO A 110 5.57 -15.50 4.31
CA PRO A 110 4.98 -16.83 4.17
C PRO A 110 3.55 -16.78 3.60
N LYS A 111 2.78 -15.75 3.96
CA LYS A 111 1.41 -15.57 3.47
C LYS A 111 1.39 -15.24 1.97
N ILE A 112 2.26 -14.33 1.52
CA ILE A 112 2.39 -13.99 0.10
C ILE A 112 2.80 -15.23 -0.69
N ASN A 113 3.76 -16.01 -0.18
CA ASN A 113 4.17 -17.27 -0.81
C ASN A 113 3.03 -18.31 -0.88
N THR A 114 2.16 -18.39 0.13
CA THR A 114 0.94 -19.23 0.06
C THR A 114 -0.05 -18.72 -0.99
N LEU A 115 -0.19 -17.39 -1.16
CA LEU A 115 -1.02 -16.83 -2.22
C LEU A 115 -0.42 -17.10 -3.61
N LEU A 116 0.89 -17.02 -3.76
CA LEU A 116 1.60 -17.35 -5.00
C LEU A 116 1.42 -18.82 -5.43
N GLU A 117 1.13 -19.73 -4.48
CA GLU A 117 0.79 -21.13 -4.75
C GLU A 117 -0.68 -21.31 -5.23
N GLY A 118 -1.50 -20.26 -5.17
CA GLY A 118 -2.88 -20.24 -5.64
C GLY A 118 -3.02 -20.17 -7.17
N GLN A 119 -4.21 -20.49 -7.67
CA GLN A 119 -4.51 -20.46 -9.11
C GLN A 119 -5.05 -19.08 -9.53
N PHE A 120 -4.16 -18.09 -9.57
CA PHE A 120 -4.46 -16.80 -10.18
C PHE A 120 -4.25 -16.85 -11.68
N ALA A 121 -5.14 -16.22 -12.45
CA ALA A 121 -4.99 -16.09 -13.90
C ALA A 121 -3.72 -15.32 -14.23
N GLN A 122 -3.42 -14.28 -13.45
CA GLN A 122 -2.25 -13.42 -13.59
C GLN A 122 -1.66 -13.03 -12.24
N ILE A 123 -0.35 -12.82 -12.20
CA ILE A 123 0.36 -12.30 -11.04
C ILE A 123 1.21 -11.12 -11.49
N TYR A 124 1.00 -9.96 -10.89
CA TYR A 124 1.74 -8.74 -11.16
C TYR A 124 2.47 -8.27 -9.92
N THR A 125 3.57 -7.57 -10.10
CA THR A 125 4.25 -6.88 -9.02
C THR A 125 4.57 -5.45 -9.45
N SER A 126 4.42 -4.49 -8.53
CA SER A 126 4.89 -3.13 -8.75
C SER A 126 6.26 -2.93 -8.12
N TYR A 127 6.94 -1.92 -8.64
CA TYR A 127 8.18 -1.43 -8.09
C TYR A 127 8.00 0.06 -7.85
N ASP A 128 8.31 0.50 -6.64
CA ASP A 128 8.70 1.87 -6.43
C ASP A 128 10.08 2.05 -7.08
N TRP A 129 10.25 3.10 -7.90
CA TRP A 129 11.38 3.18 -8.83
C TRP A 129 11.86 4.61 -9.02
N HIS A 130 12.66 5.07 -8.07
CA HIS A 130 13.06 6.47 -7.98
C HIS A 130 14.39 6.76 -8.67
N PRO A 131 14.55 7.93 -9.30
CA PRO A 131 15.88 8.48 -9.56
C PRO A 131 16.54 8.95 -8.25
N GLU A 132 17.87 9.06 -8.23
CA GLU A 132 18.61 9.53 -7.05
C GLU A 132 18.18 10.92 -6.55
N ASN A 133 17.76 11.79 -7.47
CA ASN A 133 17.34 13.16 -7.19
C ASN A 133 15.81 13.29 -6.96
N HIS A 134 15.10 12.20 -6.65
CA HIS A 134 13.65 12.22 -6.47
C HIS A 134 13.19 13.21 -5.37
N CYS A 135 12.07 13.89 -5.60
CA CYS A 135 11.57 14.96 -4.74
C CYS A 135 11.08 14.47 -3.37
N SER A 136 10.74 13.18 -3.27
CA SER A 136 10.33 12.56 -2.01
C SER A 136 11.49 12.37 -1.03
N PHE A 137 12.75 12.40 -1.50
CA PHE A 137 13.89 12.16 -0.63
C PHE A 137 14.26 13.41 0.17
N TYR A 138 14.33 13.24 1.49
CA TYR A 138 14.72 14.28 2.43
C TYR A 138 16.06 14.94 2.08
N ILE A 139 17.02 14.16 1.56
CA ILE A 139 18.34 14.69 1.18
C ILE A 139 18.26 15.70 0.02
N ASN A 140 17.25 15.57 -0.85
CA ASN A 140 17.03 16.44 -2.01
C ASN A 140 16.20 17.68 -1.70
N ARG A 141 15.70 17.83 -0.47
CA ARG A 141 14.77 18.91 -0.09
C ARG A 141 15.26 20.32 -0.46
N LYS A 142 16.57 20.56 -0.44
CA LYS A 142 17.17 21.87 -0.76
C LYS A 142 16.94 22.29 -2.20
N GLN A 143 16.68 21.34 -3.09
CA GLN A 143 16.46 21.58 -4.52
C GLN A 143 14.97 21.79 -4.84
N LEU A 144 14.07 21.62 -3.86
CA LEU A 144 12.64 21.70 -4.07
C LEU A 144 12.17 23.16 -4.13
N LYS A 145 11.33 23.45 -5.13
CA LYS A 145 10.61 24.71 -5.21
C LYS A 145 9.38 24.63 -4.31
N LEU A 146 9.34 25.46 -3.26
CA LEU A 146 8.21 25.48 -2.32
C LEU A 146 7.12 26.44 -2.81
N SER A 147 5.86 26.05 -2.61
CA SER A 147 4.72 26.94 -2.77
C SER A 147 4.76 28.05 -1.71
N ILE A 148 4.24 29.22 -2.06
CA ILE A 148 4.00 30.31 -1.09
C ILE A 148 3.09 29.87 0.07
N LYS A 149 2.21 28.89 -0.19
CA LYS A 149 1.29 28.31 0.81
C LYS A 149 1.99 27.36 1.78
N ASN A 150 3.21 26.90 1.47
CA ASN A 150 3.92 25.96 2.32
C ASN A 150 4.19 26.57 3.70
N LYS A 151 4.03 25.78 4.76
CA LYS A 151 4.24 26.22 6.15
C LYS A 151 5.72 26.48 6.43
N ILE A 152 6.58 25.62 5.92
CA ILE A 152 8.03 25.74 6.01
C ILE A 152 8.51 26.66 4.88
N LYS A 153 9.16 27.78 5.22
CA LYS A 153 9.57 28.78 4.22
C LYS A 153 10.94 28.49 3.61
N ASN A 154 11.85 27.92 4.40
CA ASN A 154 13.15 27.47 3.92
C ASN A 154 13.18 25.94 3.91
N PRO A 155 13.46 25.26 2.77
CA PRO A 155 13.56 23.80 2.73
C PRO A 155 14.58 23.20 3.71
N GLU A 156 15.59 23.97 4.14
CA GLU A 156 16.58 23.51 5.10
C GLU A 156 15.99 23.23 6.49
N ASP A 157 14.93 23.94 6.86
CA ASP A 157 14.23 23.80 8.14
C ASP A 157 13.34 22.55 8.18
N ALA A 158 13.04 21.96 7.02
CA ALA A 158 12.25 20.74 6.95
C ALA A 158 13.01 19.55 7.57
N LYS A 159 12.24 18.66 8.18
CA LYS A 159 12.69 17.44 8.85
C LYS A 159 12.20 16.20 8.11
N MET A 160 12.85 15.08 8.38
CA MET A 160 12.41 13.78 7.88
C MET A 160 10.95 13.54 8.29
N GLY A 161 10.10 13.16 7.33
CA GLY A 161 8.67 12.91 7.57
C GLY A 161 7.75 14.13 7.46
N ASP A 162 8.30 15.34 7.34
CA ASP A 162 7.49 16.55 7.08
C ASP A 162 6.79 16.46 5.72
N VAL A 163 5.68 17.17 5.59
CA VAL A 163 4.94 17.34 4.34
C VAL A 163 5.17 18.76 3.85
N LEU A 164 5.67 18.89 2.62
CA LEU A 164 5.91 20.17 1.95
C LEU A 164 4.92 20.34 0.81
N THR A 165 4.37 21.54 0.65
CA THR A 165 3.70 21.92 -0.58
C THR A 165 4.74 22.38 -1.59
N ILE A 166 5.02 21.56 -2.60
CA ILE A 166 6.02 21.81 -3.64
C ILE A 166 5.36 22.19 -4.95
N ILE A 167 6.11 22.87 -5.82
CA ILE A 167 5.73 23.20 -7.19
C ILE A 167 6.60 22.37 -8.13
N ASP A 168 5.98 21.57 -8.99
CA ASP A 168 6.70 20.78 -10.00
C ASP A 168 7.22 21.66 -11.17
N PRO A 169 8.02 21.11 -12.10
CA PRO A 169 8.51 21.85 -13.27
C PRO A 169 7.40 22.44 -14.17
N GLN A 170 6.20 21.87 -14.12
CA GLN A 170 5.02 22.30 -14.86
C GLN A 170 4.23 23.41 -14.13
N GLY A 171 4.64 23.76 -12.90
CA GLY A 171 3.99 24.78 -12.09
C GLY A 171 2.82 24.26 -11.24
N VAL A 172 2.62 22.95 -11.15
CA VAL A 172 1.53 22.34 -10.39
C VAL A 172 1.94 22.18 -8.93
N GLU A 173 1.07 22.63 -8.02
CA GLU A 173 1.26 22.48 -6.59
C GLU A 173 0.82 21.08 -6.12
N SER A 174 1.64 20.42 -5.31
CA SER A 174 1.31 19.15 -4.68
C SER A 174 1.92 19.02 -3.27
N GLU A 175 1.31 18.18 -2.43
CA GLU A 175 1.88 17.83 -1.13
C GLU A 175 2.86 16.66 -1.27
N GLN A 176 4.10 16.85 -0.82
CA GLN A 176 5.16 15.86 -0.84
C GLN A 176 5.64 15.57 0.58
N LYS A 177 5.45 14.32 1.02
CA LYS A 177 6.06 13.84 2.26
C LYS A 177 7.53 13.49 2.04
N LEU A 178 8.41 13.92 2.94
CA LEU A 178 9.84 13.62 2.87
C LEU A 178 10.15 12.27 3.53
N TRP A 179 10.93 11.46 2.82
CA TRP A 179 11.33 10.11 3.20
C TRP A 179 12.86 9.93 3.14
N PRO A 180 13.42 8.90 3.80
CA PRO A 180 14.78 8.45 3.53
C PRO A 180 14.96 8.13 2.04
N VAL A 181 16.19 8.04 1.56
CA VAL A 181 16.43 7.47 0.22
C VAL A 181 15.99 6.01 0.23
N HIS A 182 15.16 5.60 -0.71
CA HIS A 182 14.64 4.24 -0.85
C HIS A 182 14.39 3.93 -2.32
N CYS A 183 14.42 2.64 -2.67
CA CYS A 183 13.99 2.12 -3.96
C CYS A 183 14.57 2.89 -5.16
N VAL A 184 15.83 3.31 -5.05
CA VAL A 184 16.55 3.97 -6.15
C VAL A 184 16.74 2.96 -7.27
N ALA A 185 16.38 3.34 -8.48
CA ALA A 185 16.46 2.52 -9.67
C ALA A 185 17.82 1.81 -9.80
N ASN A 186 17.77 0.51 -10.11
CA ASN A 186 18.93 -0.36 -10.28
C ASN A 186 19.84 -0.52 -9.05
N THR A 187 19.33 -0.29 -7.84
CA THR A 187 20.06 -0.57 -6.59
C THR A 187 19.51 -1.82 -5.91
N GLN A 188 20.24 -2.35 -4.93
CA GLN A 188 19.73 -3.45 -4.11
C GLN A 188 18.40 -3.10 -3.42
N GLY A 189 18.24 -1.83 -3.02
CA GLY A 189 17.05 -1.34 -2.33
C GLY A 189 15.76 -1.47 -3.14
N SER A 190 15.86 -1.32 -4.47
CA SER A 190 14.72 -1.40 -5.40
C SER A 190 14.42 -2.81 -5.91
N ASN A 191 15.24 -3.81 -5.58
CA ASN A 191 14.96 -5.19 -5.97
C ASN A 191 13.82 -5.77 -5.12
N ILE A 192 13.04 -6.68 -5.71
CA ILE A 192 12.07 -7.50 -4.96
C ILE A 192 12.79 -8.23 -3.84
N TYR A 193 12.15 -8.28 -2.67
CA TYR A 193 12.70 -8.96 -1.52
C TYR A 193 12.92 -10.46 -1.83
N PRO A 194 14.14 -11.00 -1.64
CA PRO A 194 14.50 -12.35 -2.09
C PRO A 194 13.77 -13.49 -1.37
N GLY A 195 12.98 -13.18 -0.34
CA GLY A 195 12.13 -14.16 0.34
C GLY A 195 10.81 -14.46 -0.37
N LEU A 196 10.44 -13.71 -1.42
CA LEU A 196 9.33 -14.08 -2.29
C LEU A 196 9.74 -15.20 -3.24
N LYS A 197 8.88 -16.22 -3.38
CA LYS A 197 9.09 -17.38 -4.25
C LYS A 197 8.71 -17.09 -5.70
#